data_AF-A0A350UDQ3-F1
#
_entry.id   AF-A0A350UDQ3-F1
#
_cell.length_a   1.000
_cell.length_b   1.000
_cell.length_c   1.000
_cell.angle_alpha   90.00
_cell.angle_beta   90.00
_cell.angle_gamma   90.00
#
_symmetry.space_group_name_H-M   'P 1'
#
loop_
_entity.id
_entity.type
_entity.pdbx_description
1 polymer ?
#
loop_
_entity_poly.entity_id
_entity_poly.type
_entity_poly.pdbx_seq_one_letter_code
_entity_poly.pdbx_strand_id
1 'polypeptide(L)'
;MEKPARTPYSKDGYIIDQAKLTGIRYGVFTSDVNGCGWIAAYNFLKRMGQDADEQTLADALIRHTLLRGLAGTDTFRLRRHLKRHGYRMPIKIRFNKKARLPDGTSAGIIWYCHKDGFHFVTFYADRSISPEEHGEARFRFLNGLAGHENHLDTMTGFLTKNNIIPFALILTWPGKSANE
;
A
#
# COMPACT_ATOMS: atom_id res chain seq x y z
N MET A 1 -26.97 7.67 21.26
CA MET A 1 -25.77 6.80 21.28
C MET A 1 -24.83 7.29 20.20
N GLU A 2 -23.76 7.98 20.58
CA GLU A 2 -22.67 8.32 19.65
C GLU A 2 -22.03 7.01 19.18
N LYS A 3 -21.95 6.81 17.85
CA LYS A 3 -21.17 5.71 17.31
C LYS A 3 -19.71 5.92 17.75
N PRO A 4 -19.02 4.91 18.30
CA PRO A 4 -17.62 5.06 18.66
C PRO A 4 -16.86 5.53 17.42
N ALA A 5 -16.06 6.59 17.59
CA ALA A 5 -15.25 7.14 16.51
C ALA A 5 -14.39 6.01 15.95
N ARG A 6 -14.68 5.57 14.72
CA ARG A 6 -13.94 4.49 14.07
C ARG A 6 -12.51 4.98 13.86
N THR A 7 -11.55 4.39 14.56
CA THR A 7 -10.11 4.61 14.37
C THR A 7 -9.68 4.44 12.89
N PRO A 8 -8.61 5.13 12.43
CA PRO A 8 -8.03 4.89 11.09
C PRO A 8 -7.32 3.54 10.97
N TYR A 9 -7.07 2.87 12.11
CA TYR A 9 -6.29 1.63 12.18
C TYR A 9 -7.17 0.38 12.21
N SER A 10 -6.66 -0.71 11.65
CA SER A 10 -7.14 -2.06 11.92
C SER A 10 -6.76 -2.50 13.34
N LYS A 11 -7.32 -3.62 13.81
CA LYS A 11 -7.03 -4.17 15.15
C LYS A 11 -5.56 -4.58 15.31
N ASP A 12 -4.93 -5.00 14.23
CA ASP A 12 -3.50 -5.30 14.14
C ASP A 12 -2.62 -4.08 13.80
N GLY A 13 -3.21 -2.89 13.80
CA GLY A 13 -2.50 -1.61 13.79
C GLY A 13 -2.02 -1.13 12.41
N TYR A 14 -2.56 -1.68 11.31
CA TYR A 14 -2.33 -1.13 9.97
C TYR A 14 -3.25 0.07 9.75
N ILE A 15 -2.80 1.05 8.98
CA ILE A 15 -3.66 2.15 8.52
C ILE A 15 -4.55 1.61 7.40
N ILE A 16 -5.87 1.60 7.63
CA ILE A 16 -6.87 1.10 6.66
C ILE A 16 -7.84 2.18 6.19
N ASP A 17 -7.84 3.35 6.82
CA ASP A 17 -8.73 4.46 6.50
C ASP A 17 -7.98 5.80 6.48
N GLN A 18 -7.39 6.09 5.32
CA GLN A 18 -6.67 7.35 5.08
C GLN A 18 -7.52 8.59 5.35
N ALA A 19 -8.83 8.57 5.08
CA ALA A 19 -9.70 9.74 5.19
C ALA A 19 -9.79 10.28 6.63
N LYS A 20 -9.41 9.46 7.62
CA LYS A 20 -9.39 9.84 9.03
C LYS A 20 -8.02 10.31 9.53
N LEU A 21 -6.98 10.27 8.70
CA LEU A 21 -5.64 10.78 9.05
C LEU A 21 -5.52 12.28 8.75
N THR A 22 -6.44 13.07 9.31
CA THR A 22 -6.46 14.53 9.16
C THR A 22 -5.42 15.24 10.03
N GLY A 23 -4.89 14.58 11.06
CA GLY A 23 -3.89 15.15 11.98
C GLY A 23 -2.45 15.10 11.47
N ILE A 24 -2.15 14.29 10.45
CA ILE A 24 -0.78 14.07 9.97
C ILE A 24 -0.55 14.91 8.73
N ARG A 25 0.42 15.83 8.82
CA ARG A 25 0.76 16.71 7.69
C ARG A 25 1.57 15.95 6.64
N TYR A 26 1.26 16.23 5.38
CA TYR A 26 2.00 15.75 4.22
C TYR A 26 2.17 16.88 3.20
N GLY A 27 3.08 17.80 3.53
CA GLY A 27 3.36 18.99 2.73
C GLY A 27 2.39 20.12 3.05
N VAL A 28 1.76 20.68 2.00
CA VAL A 28 0.72 21.71 2.15
C VAL A 28 -0.63 21.11 2.56
N PHE A 29 -0.81 19.81 2.32
CA PHE A 29 -2.04 19.08 2.63
C PHE A 29 -1.86 18.15 3.84
N THR A 30 -2.96 17.63 4.34
CA THR A 30 -3.03 16.54 5.32
C THR A 30 -3.06 15.19 4.61
N SER A 31 -2.79 14.13 5.37
CA SER A 31 -2.58 12.78 4.82
C SER A 31 -3.85 12.17 4.23
N ASP A 32 -5.04 12.63 4.62
CA ASP A 32 -6.31 12.27 4.00
C ASP A 32 -6.36 12.62 2.51
N VAL A 33 -5.69 13.69 2.07
CA VAL A 33 -5.71 14.16 0.68
C VAL A 33 -4.64 13.46 -0.17
N ASN A 34 -3.37 13.44 0.27
CA ASN A 34 -2.23 13.00 -0.56
C ASN A 34 -1.28 12.02 0.15
N GLY A 35 -1.68 11.45 1.28
CA GLY A 35 -0.84 10.61 2.14
C GLY A 35 -0.73 9.14 1.72
N CYS A 36 -1.48 8.69 0.71
CA CYS A 36 -1.60 7.28 0.35
C CYS A 36 -0.25 6.55 0.20
N GLY A 37 0.76 7.22 -0.35
CA GLY A 37 2.08 6.61 -0.55
C GLY A 37 2.89 6.42 0.73
N TRP A 38 2.88 7.36 1.67
CA TRP A 38 3.56 7.15 2.96
C TRP A 38 2.80 6.14 3.82
N ILE A 39 1.46 6.14 3.75
CA ILE A 39 0.60 5.15 4.39
C ILE A 39 0.94 3.75 3.87
N ALA A 40 1.15 3.60 2.56
CA ALA A 40 1.58 2.33 1.98
C ALA A 40 2.99 1.93 2.45
N ALA A 41 3.93 2.87 2.55
CA ALA A 41 5.23 2.57 3.18
C ALA A 41 5.08 2.13 4.64
N TYR A 42 4.28 2.83 5.44
CA TYR A 42 4.04 2.51 6.84
C TYR A 42 3.52 1.08 6.99
N ASN A 43 2.46 0.77 6.25
CA ASN A 43 1.83 -0.55 6.27
C ASN A 43 2.80 -1.66 5.85
N PHE A 44 3.62 -1.40 4.82
CA PHE A 44 4.63 -2.36 4.37
C PHE A 44 5.71 -2.57 5.44
N LEU A 45 6.28 -1.49 6.00
CA LEU A 45 7.34 -1.56 7.02
C LEU A 45 6.84 -2.26 8.29
N LYS A 46 5.62 -1.92 8.73
CA LYS A 46 4.94 -2.57 9.85
C LYS A 46 4.79 -4.07 9.61
N ARG A 47 4.35 -4.48 8.40
CA ARG A 47 4.23 -5.91 8.04
C ARG A 47 5.56 -6.64 8.16
N MET A 48 6.67 -5.96 7.87
CA MET A 48 8.02 -6.50 7.99
C MET A 48 8.58 -6.43 9.41
N GLY A 49 7.77 -6.03 10.40
CA GLY A 49 8.18 -5.92 11.81
C GLY A 49 9.08 -4.72 12.10
N GLN A 50 9.09 -3.71 11.24
CA GLN A 50 9.77 -2.45 11.52
C GLN A 50 8.80 -1.44 12.12
N ASP A 51 9.18 -0.90 13.26
CA ASP A 51 8.48 0.24 13.83
C ASP A 51 8.80 1.50 13.01
N ALA A 52 7.75 2.18 12.58
CA ALA A 52 7.84 3.44 11.87
C ALA A 52 6.92 4.44 12.56
N ASP A 53 7.48 5.57 12.99
CA ASP A 53 6.68 6.71 13.43
C ASP A 53 6.01 7.36 12.21
N GLU A 54 4.71 7.62 12.31
CA GLU A 54 3.88 8.03 11.19
C GLU A 54 4.26 9.42 10.66
N GLN A 55 4.42 10.40 11.55
CA GLN A 55 4.79 11.76 11.15
C GLN A 55 6.22 11.81 10.63
N THR A 56 7.14 11.07 11.26
CA THR A 56 8.54 10.98 10.83
C THR A 56 8.66 10.35 9.44
N LEU A 57 7.86 9.32 9.16
CA LEU A 57 7.83 8.66 7.85
C LEU A 57 7.19 9.56 6.78
N ALA A 58 6.07 10.21 7.11
CA ALA A 58 5.45 11.22 6.27
C ALA A 58 6.45 12.33 5.92
N ASP A 59 7.18 12.86 6.91
CA ASP A 59 8.19 13.89 6.74
C ASP A 59 9.40 13.40 5.90
N ALA A 60 9.82 12.14 6.06
CA ALA A 60 10.90 11.57 5.26
C ALA A 60 10.52 11.43 3.78
N LEU A 61 9.26 11.09 3.48
CA LEU A 61 8.79 10.91 2.11
C LEU A 61 8.41 12.24 1.45
N ILE A 62 7.83 13.20 2.18
CA ILE A 62 7.45 14.51 1.65
C ILE A 62 8.66 15.40 1.33
N ARG A 63 9.73 15.34 2.16
CA ARG A 63 10.91 16.23 2.08
C ARG A 63 11.56 16.30 0.70
N HIS A 64 11.25 15.34 -0.15
CA HIS A 64 11.76 15.32 -1.51
C HIS A 64 10.67 15.29 -2.59
N THR A 65 9.37 15.25 -2.29
CA THR A 65 8.32 15.24 -3.34
C THR A 65 8.45 16.41 -4.32
N LEU A 66 8.18 16.14 -5.60
CA LEU A 66 8.08 17.18 -6.62
C LEU A 66 6.86 18.07 -6.29
N LEU A 67 7.01 19.38 -6.48
CA LEU A 67 5.96 20.37 -6.20
C LEU A 67 5.39 20.29 -4.76
N ARG A 68 6.23 19.99 -3.76
CA ARG A 68 5.86 20.02 -2.32
C ARG A 68 4.63 19.15 -1.96
N GLY A 69 4.40 18.04 -2.67
CA GLY A 69 3.34 17.08 -2.39
C GLY A 69 2.06 17.24 -3.22
N LEU A 70 2.02 18.18 -4.18
CA LEU A 70 0.87 18.41 -5.08
C LEU A 70 0.51 17.19 -5.95
N ALA A 71 1.49 16.35 -6.31
CA ALA A 71 1.29 15.12 -7.07
C ALA A 71 1.33 13.85 -6.20
N GLY A 72 1.24 14.00 -4.87
CA GLY A 72 1.36 12.90 -3.92
C GLY A 72 2.78 12.33 -3.82
N THR A 73 2.87 11.05 -3.48
CA THR A 73 4.15 10.35 -3.29
C THR A 73 4.69 9.80 -4.61
N ASP A 74 5.95 10.08 -4.91
CA ASP A 74 6.64 9.53 -6.07
C ASP A 74 7.04 8.05 -5.84
N THR A 75 6.61 7.16 -6.73
CA THR A 75 6.86 5.70 -6.63
C THR A 75 8.35 5.33 -6.59
N PHE A 76 9.21 6.06 -7.29
CA PHE A 76 10.66 5.80 -7.28
C PHE A 76 11.30 6.23 -5.97
N ARG A 77 10.80 7.32 -5.36
CA ARG A 77 11.23 7.76 -4.02
C ARG A 77 10.77 6.80 -2.94
N LEU A 78 9.52 6.36 -3.01
CA LEU A 78 8.98 5.31 -2.14
C LEU A 78 9.87 4.06 -2.21
N ARG A 79 10.18 3.60 -3.43
CA ARG A 79 11.09 2.47 -3.64
C ARG A 79 12.51 2.73 -3.08
N ARG A 80 13.06 3.93 -3.28
CA ARG A 80 14.39 4.30 -2.75
C ARG A 80 14.38 4.30 -1.21
N HIS A 81 13.31 4.79 -0.60
CA HIS A 81 13.12 4.77 0.84
C HIS A 81 13.08 3.32 1.36
N LEU A 82 12.23 2.47 0.78
CA LEU A 82 12.15 1.04 1.16
C LEU A 82 13.48 0.30 0.95
N LYS A 83 14.23 0.64 -0.11
CA LYS A 83 15.58 0.11 -0.34
C LYS A 83 16.56 0.48 0.77
N ARG A 84 16.47 1.70 1.33
CA ARG A 84 17.31 2.13 2.47
C ARG A 84 16.97 1.37 3.75
N HIS A 85 15.73 0.89 3.87
CA HIS A 85 15.27 0.01 4.96
C HIS A 85 15.59 -1.49 4.72
N GLY A 86 16.33 -1.82 3.66
CA GLY A 86 16.76 -3.19 3.34
C GLY A 86 15.87 -3.91 2.31
N TYR A 87 14.77 -3.30 1.86
CA TYR A 87 13.80 -3.94 0.96
C TYR A 87 14.02 -3.57 -0.50
N ARG A 88 14.72 -4.43 -1.24
CA ARG A 88 14.92 -4.27 -2.68
C ARG A 88 13.69 -4.77 -3.45
N MET A 89 12.75 -3.88 -3.73
CA MET A 89 11.51 -4.21 -4.44
C MET A 89 11.62 -3.90 -5.94
N PRO A 90 11.53 -4.89 -6.84
CA PRO A 90 11.44 -4.65 -8.28
C PRO A 90 10.11 -3.98 -8.65
N ILE A 91 10.16 -3.04 -9.61
CA ILE A 91 8.96 -2.44 -10.21
C ILE A 91 8.47 -3.35 -11.33
N LYS A 92 7.17 -3.64 -11.33
CA LYS A 92 6.46 -4.34 -12.39
C LYS A 92 5.41 -3.39 -12.97
N ILE A 93 5.60 -2.99 -14.23
CA ILE A 93 4.62 -2.19 -14.97
C ILE A 93 3.60 -3.14 -15.59
N ARG A 94 2.32 -2.79 -15.53
CA ARG A 94 1.22 -3.57 -16.08
C ARG A 94 0.31 -2.66 -16.89
N PHE A 95 -0.03 -3.10 -18.10
CA PHE A 95 -0.93 -2.42 -19.03
C PHE A 95 -2.26 -3.17 -19.20
N ASN A 96 -2.70 -3.88 -18.16
CA ASN A 96 -3.97 -4.60 -18.12
C ASN A 96 -4.49 -4.71 -16.68
N LYS A 97 -5.78 -5.00 -16.52
CA LYS A 97 -6.44 -5.18 -15.21
C LYS A 97 -6.36 -6.63 -14.69
N LYS A 98 -5.88 -7.57 -15.51
CA LYS A 98 -5.79 -9.00 -15.19
C LYS A 98 -4.36 -9.42 -14.83
N ALA A 99 -3.65 -8.53 -14.15
CA ALA A 99 -2.23 -8.73 -13.90
C ALA A 99 -2.01 -9.74 -12.79
N ARG A 100 -1.22 -10.77 -13.10
CA ARG A 100 -0.68 -11.70 -12.10
C ARG A 100 0.69 -11.24 -11.61
N LEU A 101 1.01 -11.62 -10.38
CA LEU A 101 2.32 -11.41 -9.79
C LEU A 101 3.25 -12.59 -10.08
N PRO A 102 4.57 -12.39 -10.02
CA PRO A 102 5.51 -13.51 -10.03
C PRO A 102 5.25 -14.45 -8.85
N ASP A 103 5.46 -15.74 -9.08
CA ASP A 103 5.38 -16.76 -8.03
C ASP A 103 6.31 -16.43 -6.87
N GLY A 104 5.87 -16.77 -5.66
CA GLY A 104 6.57 -16.43 -4.42
C GLY A 104 6.43 -14.97 -3.99
N THR A 105 5.71 -14.10 -4.72
CA THR A 105 5.46 -12.74 -4.21
C THR A 105 4.67 -12.79 -2.90
N SER A 106 5.26 -12.32 -1.81
CA SER A 106 4.65 -12.36 -0.47
C SER A 106 4.05 -11.02 -0.03
N ALA A 107 4.54 -9.91 -0.57
CA ALA A 107 4.07 -8.58 -0.24
C ALA A 107 4.41 -7.57 -1.33
N GLY A 108 3.84 -6.38 -1.24
CA GLY A 108 4.16 -5.32 -2.16
C GLY A 108 3.36 -4.05 -1.96
N ILE A 109 3.58 -3.10 -2.86
CA ILE A 109 2.82 -1.86 -2.95
C ILE A 109 2.37 -1.66 -4.39
N ILE A 110 1.12 -1.30 -4.60
CA ILE A 110 0.51 -1.01 -5.89
C ILE A 110 0.29 0.48 -6.00
N TRP A 111 0.58 1.06 -7.16
CA TRP A 111 0.11 2.36 -7.60
C TRP A 111 -0.80 2.16 -8.81
N TYR A 112 -2.08 2.54 -8.68
CA TYR A 112 -3.11 2.32 -9.69
C TYR A 112 -4.14 3.46 -9.70
N CYS A 113 -5.00 3.51 -10.71
CA CYS A 113 -6.06 4.51 -10.79
C CYS A 113 -7.37 3.96 -10.20
N HIS A 114 -7.83 4.49 -9.08
CA HIS A 114 -9.15 4.22 -8.52
C HIS A 114 -10.13 5.33 -8.87
N LYS A 115 -11.37 5.21 -8.39
CA LYS A 115 -12.46 6.17 -8.64
C LYS A 115 -12.20 7.63 -8.27
N ASP A 116 -11.32 7.89 -7.30
CA ASP A 116 -11.04 9.25 -6.85
C ASP A 116 -9.62 9.73 -7.24
N GLY A 117 -8.91 8.98 -8.10
CA GLY A 117 -7.60 9.37 -8.63
C GLY A 117 -6.56 8.26 -8.62
N PHE A 118 -5.27 8.62 -8.53
CA PHE A 118 -4.19 7.64 -8.36
C PHE A 118 -4.00 7.31 -6.88
N HIS A 119 -3.84 6.03 -6.56
CA HIS A 119 -3.77 5.57 -5.18
C HIS A 119 -2.71 4.51 -4.94
N PHE A 120 -2.16 4.53 -3.73
CA PHE A 120 -1.21 3.56 -3.24
C PHE A 120 -1.85 2.61 -2.23
N VAL A 121 -1.61 1.32 -2.43
CA VAL A 121 -2.12 0.24 -1.56
C VAL A 121 -1.00 -0.73 -1.25
N THR A 122 -0.91 -1.13 0.02
CA THR A 122 -0.03 -2.25 0.41
C THR A 122 -0.80 -3.55 0.31
N PHE A 123 -0.14 -4.60 -0.15
CA PHE A 123 -0.69 -5.95 -0.09
C PHE A 123 0.31 -6.91 0.54
N TYR A 124 -0.19 -7.95 1.20
CA TYR A 124 0.64 -9.04 1.70
C TYR A 124 -0.13 -10.35 1.80
N ALA A 125 0.61 -11.45 1.69
CA ALA A 125 0.17 -12.78 2.01
C ALA A 125 0.53 -13.10 3.47
N ASP A 126 -0.33 -13.85 4.14
CA ASP A 126 -0.10 -14.36 5.49
C ASP A 126 -0.75 -15.72 5.67
N ARG A 127 -0.30 -16.48 6.67
CA ARG A 127 -0.78 -17.85 6.96
C ARG A 127 -2.27 -17.92 7.26
N SER A 128 -2.86 -16.82 7.73
CA SER A 128 -4.30 -16.71 8.00
C SER A 128 -5.16 -16.57 6.74
N ILE A 129 -4.56 -16.31 5.58
CA ILE A 129 -5.24 -16.11 4.31
C ILE A 129 -5.14 -17.41 3.52
N SER A 130 -6.28 -17.92 3.01
CA SER A 130 -6.28 -19.07 2.11
C SER A 130 -5.30 -18.82 0.95
N PRO A 131 -4.31 -19.69 0.73
CA PRO A 131 -3.12 -19.36 -0.05
C PRO A 131 -3.47 -19.05 -1.51
N GLU A 132 -4.48 -19.72 -2.07
CA GLU A 132 -4.85 -19.58 -3.47
C GLU A 132 -6.37 -19.58 -3.68
N GLU A 133 -6.79 -18.92 -4.76
CA GLU A 133 -8.13 -18.98 -5.33
C GLU A 133 -7.96 -19.07 -6.84
N HIS A 134 -8.55 -20.12 -7.45
CA HIS A 134 -8.39 -20.41 -8.88
C HIS A 134 -6.92 -20.47 -9.36
N GLY A 135 -6.01 -20.97 -8.52
CA GLY A 135 -4.57 -21.08 -8.82
C GLY A 135 -3.81 -19.75 -8.78
N GLU A 136 -4.36 -18.71 -8.15
CA GLU A 136 -3.67 -17.43 -7.93
C GLU A 136 -3.57 -17.12 -6.44
N ALA A 137 -2.41 -16.62 -6.02
CA ALA A 137 -2.17 -16.23 -4.64
C ALA A 137 -3.16 -15.16 -4.16
N ARG A 138 -3.66 -15.30 -2.92
CA ARG A 138 -4.50 -14.30 -2.27
C ARG A 138 -3.68 -13.41 -1.35
N PHE A 139 -4.12 -12.16 -1.25
CA PHE A 139 -3.50 -11.12 -0.46
C PHE A 139 -4.54 -10.35 0.34
N ARG A 140 -4.11 -9.79 1.47
CA ARG A 140 -4.83 -8.72 2.14
C ARG A 140 -4.35 -7.38 1.61
N PHE A 141 -5.29 -6.57 1.13
CA PHE A 141 -5.04 -5.22 0.63
C PHE A 141 -5.37 -4.19 1.70
N LEU A 142 -4.35 -3.45 2.14
CA LEU A 142 -4.46 -2.43 3.18
C LEU A 142 -4.71 -1.06 2.56
N ASN A 143 -5.70 -0.34 3.09
CA ASN A 143 -6.14 0.97 2.59
C ASN A 143 -6.62 0.93 1.12
N GLY A 144 -6.98 -0.24 0.58
CA GLY A 144 -7.56 -0.35 -0.77
C GLY A 144 -9.05 -0.02 -0.83
N LEU A 145 -9.75 -0.27 0.28
CA LEU A 145 -11.12 0.19 0.52
C LEU A 145 -11.12 0.82 1.92
N ALA A 146 -11.51 2.10 2.01
CA ALA A 146 -11.40 2.87 3.23
C ALA A 146 -12.15 2.20 4.40
N GLY A 147 -11.43 1.92 5.49
CA GLY A 147 -11.96 1.30 6.71
C GLY A 147 -12.25 -0.20 6.60
N HIS A 148 -11.96 -0.84 5.46
CA HIS A 148 -12.12 -2.29 5.32
C HIS A 148 -10.88 -3.03 5.83
N GLU A 149 -11.01 -3.56 7.04
CA GLU A 149 -9.92 -4.29 7.71
C GLU A 149 -9.49 -5.54 6.93
N ASN A 150 -10.43 -6.32 6.38
CA ASN A 150 -10.19 -7.61 5.75
C ASN A 150 -10.51 -7.61 4.25
N HIS A 151 -9.88 -6.72 3.47
CA HIS A 151 -9.99 -6.78 2.01
C HIS A 151 -9.08 -7.91 1.47
N LEU A 152 -9.64 -9.11 1.34
CA LEU A 152 -8.94 -10.31 0.86
C LEU A 152 -9.31 -10.62 -0.59
N ASP A 153 -8.34 -10.61 -1.49
CA ASP A 153 -8.57 -10.88 -2.93
C ASP A 153 -7.31 -11.43 -3.60
N THR A 154 -7.41 -11.87 -4.85
CA THR A 154 -6.22 -12.07 -5.70
C THR A 154 -5.77 -10.74 -6.31
N MET A 155 -4.54 -10.66 -6.83
CA MET A 155 -4.08 -9.44 -7.52
C MET A 155 -4.95 -9.13 -8.75
N THR A 156 -5.27 -10.17 -9.52
CA THR A 156 -6.18 -10.05 -10.67
C THR A 156 -7.57 -9.59 -10.25
N GLY A 157 -8.14 -10.18 -9.20
CA GLY A 157 -9.46 -9.81 -8.67
C GLY A 157 -9.48 -8.35 -8.20
N PHE A 158 -8.49 -7.94 -7.42
CA PHE A 158 -8.36 -6.57 -6.92
C PHE A 158 -8.29 -5.54 -8.05
N LEU A 159 -7.37 -5.73 -9.02
CA LEU A 159 -7.19 -4.79 -10.11
C LEU A 159 -8.39 -4.76 -11.07
N THR A 160 -9.06 -5.90 -11.29
CA THR A 160 -10.26 -5.94 -12.12
C THR A 160 -11.41 -5.14 -11.50
N LYS A 161 -11.58 -5.24 -10.17
CA LYS A 161 -12.65 -4.54 -9.45
C LYS A 161 -12.36 -3.06 -9.21
N ASN A 162 -11.11 -2.72 -8.88
CA ASN A 162 -10.78 -1.40 -8.33
C ASN A 162 -10.01 -0.49 -9.30
N ASN A 163 -9.33 -1.03 -10.32
CA ASN A 163 -8.57 -0.21 -11.26
C ASN A 163 -9.46 0.28 -12.41
N ILE A 164 -9.53 1.58 -12.62
CA ILE A 164 -10.38 2.19 -13.66
C ILE A 164 -9.73 2.12 -15.03
N ILE A 165 -8.42 2.32 -15.09
CA ILE A 165 -7.66 2.23 -16.34
C ILE A 165 -6.83 0.95 -16.35
N PRO A 166 -6.47 0.39 -17.51
CA PRO A 166 -5.62 -0.79 -17.61
C PRO A 166 -4.14 -0.41 -17.37
N PHE A 167 -3.82 0.22 -16.25
CA PHE A 167 -2.45 0.61 -15.90
C PHE A 167 -2.20 0.49 -14.40
N ALA A 168 -1.07 -0.13 -14.02
CA ALA A 168 -0.58 -0.16 -12.64
C ALA A 168 0.95 -0.28 -12.59
N LEU A 169 1.54 0.32 -11.56
CA LEU A 169 2.92 0.06 -11.14
C LEU A 169 2.90 -0.73 -9.84
N ILE A 170 3.60 -1.87 -9.81
CA ILE A 170 3.60 -2.76 -8.64
C ILE A 170 5.04 -2.95 -8.16
N LEU A 171 5.32 -2.53 -6.93
CA LEU A 171 6.51 -2.91 -6.19
C LEU A 171 6.28 -4.28 -5.57
N THR A 172 7.14 -5.24 -5.88
CA THR A 172 7.00 -6.64 -5.44
C THR A 172 8.09 -7.03 -4.46
N TRP A 173 7.73 -7.84 -3.46
CA TRP A 173 8.65 -8.44 -2.50
C TRP A 173 8.37 -9.95 -2.42
N PRO A 174 9.36 -10.82 -2.67
CA PRO A 174 9.18 -12.28 -2.68
C PRO A 174 9.09 -12.92 -1.27
N GLY A 175 9.17 -12.12 -0.20
CA GLY A 175 9.29 -12.67 1.16
C GLY A 175 10.70 -13.18 1.44
N LYS A 176 11.04 -13.39 2.72
CA LYS A 176 12.26 -14.10 3.09
C LYS A 176 11.99 -15.61 3.00
N SER A 177 12.31 -16.17 1.84
CA SER A 177 12.75 -17.55 1.68
C SER A 177 13.40 -17.68 0.30
N ALA A 178 14.67 -17.31 0.22
CA ALA A 178 15.55 -17.66 -0.89
C ALA A 178 17.03 -17.74 -0.45
N ASN A 179 17.28 -17.96 0.84
CA ASN A 179 18.57 -18.34 1.46
C ASN A 179 18.33 -18.56 2.96
N GLU A 180 17.65 -19.67 3.30
CA GLU A 180 18.03 -20.52 4.44
C GLU A 180 18.34 -21.89 3.85
#